data_AF-A0A1N7DPV3-F1
#
_entry.id   AF-A0A1N7DPV3-F1
#
_cell.length_a   1.000
_cell.length_b   1.000
_cell.length_c   1.000
_cell.angle_alpha   90.00
_cell.angle_beta   90.00
_cell.angle_gamma   90.00
#
_symmetry.space_group_name_H-M   'P 1'
#
loop_
_entity.id
_entity.type
_entity.pdbx_description
1 polymer ?
#
loop_
_entity_poly.entity_id
_entity_poly.type
_entity_poly.pdbx_seq_one_letter_code
_entity_poly.pdbx_strand_id
1 'polypeptide(L)' 'MYKYCLECDWYASTDAGQTPREVSEDAIDHFVETGHAVDSIRLPPPIVLQN' A
#
# COMPACT_ATOMS: atom_id res chain seq x y z
N MET A 1 -6.07 0.37 1.93
CA MET A 1 -4.64 0.37 2.33
C MET A 1 -3.83 0.66 1.09
N TYR A 2 -2.87 1.58 1.18
CA TYR A 2 -1.97 1.91 0.08
C TYR A 2 -0.56 1.53 0.48
N LYS A 3 0.15 0.85 -0.42
CA LYS A 3 1.55 0.47 -0.33
C LYS A 3 2.30 1.12 -1.48
N TYR A 4 3.48 1.66 -1.24
CA TYR A 4 4.29 2.25 -2.29
C TYR A 4 5.77 2.04 -1.98
N CYS A 5 6.53 1.85 -3.04
CA CYS A 5 7.98 1.74 -3.00
C CYS A 5 8.59 3.14 -2.81
N LEU A 6 9.61 3.26 -1.97
CA LEU A 6 10.31 4.53 -1.76
C LEU A 6 11.47 4.75 -2.75
N GLU A 7 11.91 3.69 -3.41
CA GLU A 7 13.05 3.71 -4.33
C GLU A 7 12.62 3.66 -5.80
N CYS A 8 11.35 3.37 -6.06
CA CYS A 8 10.81 3.08 -7.38
C CYS A 8 9.33 3.48 -7.48
N ASP A 9 8.80 3.55 -8.71
CA ASP A 9 7.41 3.97 -8.98
C ASP A 9 6.37 2.85 -8.74
N TRP A 10 6.74 1.80 -8.02
CA TRP A 10 5.84 0.69 -7.72
C TRP A 10 4.85 1.07 -6.61
N TYR A 11 3.57 0.75 -6.81
CA TYR A 11 2.53 0.94 -5.80
C TYR A 11 1.44 -0.14 -5.92
N ALA A 12 0.85 -0.48 -4.78
CA ALA A 12 -0.28 -1.41 -4.68
C ALA A 12 -1.35 -0.84 -3.74
N SER A 13 -2.62 -1.02 -4.07
CA SER A 13 -3.71 -0.44 -3.29
C SER A 13 -4.94 -1.33 -3.25
N THR A 14 -5.63 -1.33 -2.12
CA THR A 14 -6.91 -2.06 -1.99
C THR A 14 -8.07 -1.35 -2.70
N ASP A 15 -7.83 -0.15 -3.23
CA ASP A 15 -8.81 0.64 -3.98
C ASP A 15 -9.03 0.06 -5.38
N ALA A 16 -8.00 -0.58 -5.94
CA ALA A 16 -8.05 -1.33 -7.19
C ALA A 16 -8.86 -2.65 -7.09
N GLY A 17 -9.61 -2.87 -6.01
CA GLY A 17 -10.37 -4.11 -5.76
C GLY A 17 -9.54 -5.25 -5.17
N GLN A 18 -8.25 -5.05 -4.92
CA GLN A 18 -7.38 -6.03 -4.29
C GLN A 18 -7.67 -6.15 -2.79
N THR A 19 -7.57 -7.36 -2.26
CA THR A 19 -7.75 -7.56 -0.81
C THR A 19 -6.55 -6.99 -0.04
N PRO A 20 -6.70 -6.58 1.24
CA PRO A 20 -5.57 -6.12 2.05
C PRO A 20 -4.48 -7.18 2.19
N ARG A 21 -4.84 -8.47 2.06
CA ARG A 21 -3.88 -9.57 2.06
C ARG A 21 -3.03 -9.54 0.81
N GLU A 22 -3.66 -9.49 -0.36
CA GLU A 22 -2.95 -9.45 -1.64
C GLU A 22 -2.04 -8.23 -1.76
N VAL A 23 -2.51 -7.05 -1.36
CA VAL A 23 -1.67 -5.83 -1.34
C VAL A 23 -0.47 -5.96 -0.39
N SER A 24 -0.59 -6.78 0.65
CA SER A 24 0.52 -7.07 1.56
C SER A 24 1.46 -8.15 1.00
N GLU A 25 0.92 -9.16 0.32
CA GLU A 25 1.70 -10.20 -0.36
C GLU A 25 2.55 -9.57 -1.49
N ASP A 26 1.96 -8.71 -2.34
CA ASP A 26 2.64 -7.99 -3.42
C ASP A 26 3.78 -7.10 -2.88
N ALA A 27 3.54 -6.42 -1.75
CA ALA A 27 4.56 -5.59 -1.10
C ALA A 27 5.74 -6.41 -0.56
N ILE A 28 5.48 -7.62 -0.06
CA ILE A 28 6.54 -8.53 0.43
C ILE A 28 7.33 -9.08 -0.76
N ASP A 29 6.63 -9.50 -1.81
CA ASP A 29 7.25 -10.02 -3.04
C ASP A 29 8.18 -8.98 -3.66
N HIS A 30 7.69 -7.75 -3.82
CA HIS A 30 8.49 -6.63 -4.32
C HIS A 30 9.74 -6.36 -3.46
N PHE A 31 9.61 -6.37 -2.13
CA PHE A 31 10.74 -6.20 -1.22
C PHE A 31 11.75 -7.33 -1.35
N VAL A 32 11.30 -8.58 -1.53
CA VAL A 32 12.18 -9.75 -1.68
C VAL A 32 12.91 -9.73 -3.04
N GLU A 33 12.22 -9.35 -4.12
CA GLU A 33 12.79 -9.32 -5.47
C GLU A 33 13.75 -8.15 -5.68
N THR A 34 13.43 -6.97 -5.16
CA THR A 34 14.17 -5.73 -5.45
C THR A 34 15.03 -5.25 -4.28
N GLY A 35 14.71 -5.67 -3.06
CA GLY A 35 15.30 -5.12 -1.84
C GLY A 35 14.81 -3.71 -1.47
N HIS A 36 13.85 -3.14 -2.21
CA HIS A 36 13.39 -1.78 -1.98
C HIS A 36 12.46 -1.65 -0.78
N ALA A 37 12.63 -0.59 0.00
CA ALA A 37 11.75 -0.32 1.12
C ALA A 37 10.33 0.08 0.65
N VAL A 38 9.33 -0.67 1.11
CA VAL A 38 7.90 -0.41 0.85
C VAL A 38 7.24 0.21 2.09
N ASP A 39 6.64 1.38 1.92
CA ASP A 39 5.88 2.05 2.98
C ASP A 39 4.36 1.81 2.83
N SER A 40 3.62 2.04 3.92
CA SER A 40 2.20 1.73 4.04
C SER A 40 1.43 2.94 4.54
N ILE A 41 0.77 3.67 3.63
CA ILE A 41 -0.20 4.67 4.04
C ILE A 41 -1.52 3.98 4.38
N ARG A 42 -1.83 3.94 5.68
CA ARG A 42 -3.21 3.93 6.14
C ARG A 42 -3.72 5.35 6.02
N LEU A 43 -4.53 5.61 4.99
CA LEU A 43 -5.33 6.83 4.98
C LEU A 43 -6.10 6.90 6.31
N PRO A 44 -6.12 8.06 7.00
CA PRO A 44 -6.96 8.21 8.17
C PRO A 44 -8.41 7.93 7.78
N PRO A 45 -9.26 7.44 8.72
CA PRO A 45 -10.69 7.36 8.46
C PRO A 45 -11.16 8.75 7.99
N PRO A 46 -12.05 8.84 6.99
CA PRO A 46 -12.55 10.13 6.53
C PRO A 46 -13.06 10.88 7.75
N ILE A 47 -12.52 12.07 7.98
CA ILE A 47 -12.97 12.96 9.03
C ILE A 47 -14.45 13.19 8.74
N VAL A 48 -15.32 12.59 9.54
CA VAL A 48 -16.75 12.90 9.54
C VAL A 48 -16.84 14.36 9.93
N LEU A 49 -17.02 15.23 8.94
CA LEU A 49 -17.34 16.63 9.16
C LEU A 49 -18.74 16.66 9.78
N GLN A 50 -18.81 16.57 11.10
CA GLN A 50 -20.05 16.77 11.82
C GLN A 50 -20.29 18.28 11.90
N ASN A 51 -21.33 18.71 11.20
CA ASN A 51 -21.80 20.09 11.07
C ASN A 51 -22.32 20.65 12.40
#